data_AF-A0A4Q3YMA9-F1
#
_entry.id   AF-A0A4Q3YMA9-F1
#
_cell.length_a   1.000
_cell.length_b   1.000
_cell.length_c   1.000
_cell.angle_alpha   90.00
_cell.angle_beta   90.00
_cell.angle_gamma   90.00
#
_symmetry.space_group_name_H-M   'P 1'
#
loop_
_entity.id
_entity.type
_entity.pdbx_description
1 polymer ?
#
loop_
_entity_poly.entity_id
_entity_poly.type
_entity_poly.pdbx_seq_one_letter_code
_entity_poly.pdbx_strand_id
1 'polypeptide(L)' 'MYKQVEFTREDLHAKVWALPLLVIAREIGVSDVALGKACRKAKIPLPGRGYWAAMKAGKK' A
#
# COMPACT_ATOMS: atom_id res chain seq x y z
N MET A 1 -9.77 -3.41 16.04
CA MET A 1 -9.74 -1.94 15.97
C MET A 1 -8.87 -1.55 14.79
N TYR A 2 -9.45 -0.99 13.73
CA TYR A 2 -8.66 -0.46 12.60
C TYR A 2 -8.18 0.93 12.99
N LYS A 3 -6.87 1.18 12.94
CA LYS A 3 -6.33 2.51 13.21
C LYS A 3 -6.70 3.40 12.03
N GLN A 4 -7.56 4.40 12.25
CA GLN A 4 -7.82 5.41 11.23
C GLN A 4 -6.54 6.24 11.09
N VAL A 5 -5.90 6.12 9.92
CA VAL A 5 -4.74 6.92 9.58
C VAL A 5 -5.12 7.77 8.39
N GLU A 6 -5.20 9.07 8.60
CA GLU A 6 -5.38 10.05 7.54
C GLU A 6 -4.01 10.33 6.92
N PHE A 7 -3.89 10.00 5.64
CA PHE A 7 -2.71 10.34 4.84
C PHE A 7 -3.12 11.35 3.79
N THR A 8 -2.29 12.36 3.57
CA THR A 8 -2.37 13.18 2.36
C THR A 8 -2.03 12.34 1.14
N ARG A 9 -2.57 12.73 -0.03
CA ARG A 9 -2.37 12.00 -1.30
C ARG A 9 -0.89 11.73 -1.59
N GLU A 10 -0.04 12.72 -1.35
CA GLU A 10 1.40 12.67 -1.60
C GLU A 10 2.12 11.75 -0.63
N ASP A 11 1.78 11.83 0.67
CA ASP A 11 2.35 10.96 1.70
C ASP A 11 1.98 9.49 1.45
N LEU A 12 0.71 9.24 1.14
CA LEU A 12 0.24 7.89 0.81
C LEU A 12 0.93 7.36 -0.45
N HIS A 13 1.13 8.20 -1.47
CA HIS A 13 1.88 7.83 -2.67
C HIS A 13 3.33 7.48 -2.33
N ALA A 14 4.04 8.34 -1.60
CA ALA A 14 5.42 8.10 -1.17
C ALA A 14 5.53 6.81 -0.35
N LYS A 15 4.63 6.58 0.62
CA LYS A 15 4.57 5.34 1.42
C LYS A 15 4.35 4.10 0.56
N VAL A 16 3.38 4.13 -0.36
CA VAL A 16 3.05 3.01 -1.25
C VAL A 16 4.19 2.68 -2.22
N TRP A 17 5.01 3.67 -2.58
CA TRP A 17 6.19 3.49 -3.41
C TRP A 17 7.46 3.10 -2.63
N ALA A 18 7.54 3.46 -1.35
CA ALA A 18 8.65 3.06 -0.47
C ALA A 18 8.46 1.64 0.09
N LEU A 19 7.22 1.25 0.40
CA LEU A 19 6.89 0.00 1.08
C LEU A 19 5.73 -0.74 0.38
N PRO A 20 5.76 -2.07 0.36
CA PRO A 20 4.65 -2.85 -0.16
C PRO A 20 3.40 -2.64 0.69
N LEU A 21 2.24 -2.59 0.02
CA LEU A 21 0.91 -2.44 0.64
C LEU A 21 0.69 -3.42 1.80
N LEU A 22 1.23 -4.64 1.72
CA LEU A 22 1.13 -5.64 2.78
C LEU A 22 1.79 -5.18 4.10
N VAL A 23 2.95 -4.51 4.03
CA VAL A 23 3.68 -4.02 5.20
C VAL A 23 2.93 -2.85 5.82
N ILE A 24 2.53 -1.89 4.99
CA ILE A 24 1.72 -0.74 5.42
C ILE A 24 0.42 -1.22 6.06
N ALA A 25 -0.25 -2.17 5.40
CA ALA A 25 -1.49 -2.78 5.88
C ALA A 25 -1.29 -3.45 7.25
N ARG A 26 -0.18 -4.16 7.46
CA ARG A 26 0.16 -4.79 8.74
C ARG A 26 0.48 -3.77 9.84
N GLU A 27 1.13 -2.66 9.50
CA GLU A 27 1.47 -1.57 10.43
C GLU A 27 0.23 -0.82 10.93
N ILE A 28 -0.73 -0.56 10.04
CA ILE A 28 -1.99 0.13 10.37
C ILE A 28 -3.11 -0.83 10.79
N GLY A 29 -2.87 -2.15 10.71
CA GLY A 29 -3.82 -3.19 11.08
C GLY A 29 -5.02 -3.33 10.13
N VAL A 30 -4.86 -2.99 8.85
CA VAL A 30 -5.89 -3.18 7.79
C VAL A 30 -5.50 -4.31 6.84
N SER A 31 -6.43 -4.77 6.01
CA SER A 31 -6.12 -5.70 4.93
C SER A 31 -5.49 -4.99 3.72
N ASP A 32 -4.61 -5.67 2.99
CA ASP A 32 -4.03 -5.17 1.74
C ASP A 32 -5.10 -4.79 0.71
N VAL A 33 -6.21 -5.54 0.68
CA VAL A 33 -7.38 -5.26 -0.17
C VAL A 33 -8.06 -3.95 0.21
N ALA A 34 -8.19 -3.66 1.51
CA ALA A 34 -8.77 -2.42 2.01
C ALA A 34 -7.87 -1.22 1.66
N LEU A 35 -6.56 -1.37 1.81
CA LEU A 35 -5.59 -0.35 1.44
C LEU A 35 -5.57 -0.12 -0.08
N GLY A 36 -5.68 -1.17 -0.89
CA GLY A 36 -5.81 -1.06 -2.34
C GLY A 36 -7.09 -0.34 -2.77
N LYS A 37 -8.22 -0.59 -2.10
CA LYS A 37 -9.47 0.17 -2.32
C LYS A 37 -9.30 1.65 -1.98
N ALA A 38 -8.65 1.97 -0.86
CA ALA A 38 -8.38 3.34 -0.45
C ALA A 38 -7.52 4.08 -1.48
N CYS A 39 -6.43 3.45 -1.94
CA CYS A 39 -5.56 4.03 -2.96
C CYS A 39 -6.26 4.25 -4.31
N ARG A 40 -7.13 3.31 -4.72
CA ARG A 40 -7.96 3.46 -5.93
C ARG A 40 -8.97 4.61 -5.79
N LYS A 41 -9.59 4.77 -4.61
CA LYS A 41 -10.48 5.90 -4.30
C LYS A 41 -9.72 7.23 -4.30
N ALA A 42 -8.49 7.24 -3.81
CA ALA A 42 -7.60 8.39 -3.79
C ALA A 42 -6.95 8.71 -5.16
N LYS A 43 -7.25 7.94 -6.21
CA LYS A 43 -6.64 8.05 -7.55
C LYS A 43 -5.10 8.04 -7.50
N ILE A 44 -4.53 7.25 -6.59
CA ILE A 44 -3.08 7.05 -6.48
C ILE A 44 -2.68 5.92 -7.43
N PRO A 45 -1.70 6.13 -8.34
CA PRO A 45 -1.19 5.07 -9.17
C PRO A 45 -0.49 4.04 -8.28
N LEU A 46 -1.13 2.89 -8.14
CA LEU A 46 -0.57 1.76 -7.41
C LEU A 46 0.28 0.94 -8.37
N PRO A 47 1.45 0.44 -7.93
CA PRO A 47 2.13 -0.61 -8.66
C PRO A 47 1.20 -1.84 -8.75
N GLY A 48 1.13 -2.43 -9.95
CA GLY A 48 0.19 -3.50 -10.27
C GLY A 48 0.30 -4.70 -9.32
N ARG A 49 -0.79 -5.48 -9.22
CA ARG A 49 -0.82 -6.74 -8.45
C ARG A 49 0.33 -7.63 -8.93
N GLY A 50 1.31 -7.86 -8.06
CA GLY A 50 2.49 -8.67 -8.38
C GLY A 50 3.81 -7.90 -8.47
N TYR A 51 3.83 -6.57 -8.59
CA TYR A 51 5.08 -5.79 -8.62
C TYR A 51 5.89 -5.98 -7.32
N TRP A 52 5.22 -5.81 -6.17
CA TRP A 52 5.83 -6.04 -4.87
C TRP A 52 6.07 -7.52 -4.57
N ALA A 53 5.27 -8.42 -5.13
CA ALA A 53 5.51 -9.85 -5.01
C ALA A 53 6.78 -10.24 -5.78
N ALA A 54 7.02 -9.67 -6.97
CA ALA A 54 8.23 -9.88 -7.75
C ALA A 54 9.48 -9.28 -7.10
N MET A 55 9.38 -8.07 -6.51
CA MET A 55 10.45 -7.47 -5.70
C MET A 55 10.78 -8.32 -4.46
N LYS A 56 9.76 -8.79 -3.72
CA LYS A 56 9.95 -9.62 -2.53
C LYS A 56 10.43 -11.03 -2.86
N ALA A 57 10.00 -11.58 -3.99
CA ALA A 57 10.42 -12.89 -4.49
C ALA A 57 11.87 -12.90 -5.00
N GLY A 58 12.56 -11.75 -5.04
CA GLY A 58 14.00 -11.69 -5.15
C GLY A 58 14.54 -12.46 -6.35
N LYS A 59 14.28 -11.95 -7.57
CA LYS A 59 15.29 -12.14 -8.63
C LYS A 59 16.52 -11.34 -8.20
N LYS A 60 17.40 -11.97 -7.42
CA LYS A 60 18.83 -11.66 -7.38
C LYS A 60 19.52 -12.58 -8.38
#